data_AF-A0AAW0CW51-F1
#
_entry.id   AF-A0AAW0CW51-F1
#
_cell.length_a   1.000
_cell.length_b   1.000
_cell.length_c   1.000
_cell.angle_alpha   90.00
_cell.angle_beta   90.00
_cell.angle_gamma   90.00
#
_symmetry.space_group_name_H-M   'P 1'
#
loop_
_entity.id
_entity.type
_entity.pdbx_description
1 polymer ?
#
loop_
_entity_poly.entity_id
_entity_poly.type
_entity_poly.pdbx_seq_one_letter_code
_entity_poly.pdbx_strand_id
1 'polypeptide(L)'
;MKIYLGAVAGYLPSDMMKCLSAFMDFCYLVRRNALAAPDIENIKNTLARFHHYRQIFIDSGVRVDISLPRQHSLVHYPRSVYLFGSPNGLCSSITESKHIKAVKEPWRRSNRYNALSQMLRTLTRLDKLSALKSVFTKRGMMAGTTSSYTGRVLAGEQPQVEAAEAAAALADNEDDDDGTVHGPKSLSSIDLAPTPQRSYPKELNALAAHIQQPRFPELFRRYLHEEVHGPPAEDTPPVPIDACPVFGGRITVHHSAVARFYAPSDLGGAGGMYRERIRSNPNWHGYARRDTVLVDVAAPTMNGLVIGRVHLFFSFTFHDKVYECALVNWLVPVGDSPDPDTGMWVVETERERGRPTLAIINPMPLPARHISLVSTVPQPSPSTSIIQTHWTLLILIL
;
A
#
# COMPACT_ATOMS: atom_id res chain seq x y z
N MET A 1 -2.07 9.39 9.79
CA MET A 1 -2.89 10.54 9.32
C MET A 1 -3.62 10.22 7.99
N LYS A 2 -3.85 8.92 7.67
CA LYS A 2 -4.26 8.44 6.34
C LYS A 2 -5.77 8.51 6.06
N ILE A 3 -6.61 8.82 7.06
CA ILE A 3 -8.09 8.73 6.98
C ILE A 3 -8.77 10.01 7.49
N TYR A 4 -8.00 11.00 7.94
CA TYR A 4 -8.53 12.07 8.77
C TYR A 4 -9.54 12.96 8.04
N LEU A 5 -9.21 13.45 6.83
CA LEU A 5 -10.08 14.36 6.08
C LEU A 5 -11.40 13.69 5.69
N GLY A 6 -11.35 12.45 5.18
CA GLY A 6 -12.56 11.72 4.82
C GLY A 6 -13.49 11.45 6.01
N ALA A 7 -12.93 11.25 7.21
CA ALA A 7 -13.68 10.96 8.42
C ALA A 7 -14.45 12.17 8.99
N VAL A 8 -13.97 13.39 8.73
CA VAL A 8 -14.61 14.62 9.21
C VAL A 8 -15.37 15.37 8.13
N ALA A 9 -15.27 14.92 6.87
CA ALA A 9 -16.02 15.47 5.75
C ALA A 9 -17.53 15.42 6.02
N GLY A 10 -18.23 16.52 5.72
CA GLY A 10 -19.66 16.68 5.99
C GLY A 10 -20.02 16.99 7.45
N TYR A 11 -19.09 16.89 8.40
CA TYR A 11 -19.32 17.23 9.82
C TYR A 11 -18.75 18.60 10.21
N LEU A 12 -17.77 19.11 9.47
CA LEU A 12 -17.13 20.40 9.73
C LEU A 12 -17.55 21.46 8.70
N PRO A 13 -17.53 22.75 9.09
CA PRO A 13 -17.68 23.86 8.15
C PRO A 13 -16.65 23.77 7.01
N SER A 14 -17.06 24.21 5.80
CA SER A 14 -16.22 24.20 4.59
C SER A 14 -14.84 24.82 4.82
N ASP A 15 -14.75 25.98 5.48
CA ASP A 15 -13.46 26.64 5.71
C ASP A 15 -12.56 25.88 6.70
N MET A 16 -13.14 25.19 7.70
CA MET A 16 -12.36 24.29 8.55
C MET A 16 -11.82 23.11 7.74
N MET A 17 -12.64 22.53 6.85
CA MET A 17 -12.22 21.46 5.96
C MET A 17 -11.07 21.91 5.05
N LYS A 18 -11.19 23.07 4.41
CA LYS A 18 -10.13 23.65 3.56
C LYS A 18 -8.87 23.96 4.34
N CYS A 19 -8.98 24.43 5.59
CA CYS A 19 -7.82 24.62 6.45
C CYS A 19 -7.08 23.31 6.73
N LEU A 20 -7.82 22.25 7.09
CA LEU A 20 -7.25 20.93 7.36
C LEU A 20 -6.65 20.32 6.09
N SER A 21 -7.34 20.43 4.96
CA SER A 21 -6.85 20.01 3.65
C SER A 21 -5.54 20.71 3.29
N ALA A 22 -5.49 22.04 3.38
CA ALA A 22 -4.27 22.81 3.14
C ALA A 22 -3.12 22.41 4.08
N PHE A 23 -3.39 22.16 5.37
CA PHE A 23 -2.36 21.70 6.30
C PHE A 23 -1.82 20.31 5.95
N MET A 24 -2.71 19.39 5.54
CA MET A 24 -2.34 18.05 5.10
C MET A 24 -1.49 18.11 3.82
N ASP A 25 -1.90 18.89 2.83
CA ASP A 25 -1.15 19.12 1.60
C ASP A 25 0.24 19.68 1.88
N PHE A 26 0.34 20.67 2.78
CA PHE A 26 1.64 21.21 3.20
C PHE A 26 2.51 20.11 3.78
N CYS A 27 1.97 19.32 4.71
CA CYS A 27 2.66 18.22 5.37
C CYS A 27 3.14 17.16 4.38
N TYR A 28 2.39 16.86 3.33
CA TYR A 28 2.79 15.91 2.29
C TYR A 28 3.84 16.50 1.35
N LEU A 29 3.70 17.76 0.94
CA LEU A 29 4.67 18.45 0.09
C LEU A 29 6.06 18.48 0.75
N VAL A 30 6.15 18.92 2.01
CA VAL A 30 7.45 19.01 2.70
C VAL A 30 8.07 17.64 3.01
N ARG A 31 7.33 16.54 2.89
CA ARG A 31 7.83 15.17 3.12
C ARG A 31 8.33 14.47 1.84
N ARG A 32 8.36 15.17 0.70
CA ARG A 32 8.82 14.56 -0.56
C ARG A 32 10.32 14.30 -0.52
N ASN A 33 10.74 13.17 -1.09
CA ASN A 33 12.15 12.79 -1.10
C ASN A 33 13.05 13.78 -1.85
N ALA A 34 12.53 14.35 -2.93
CA ALA A 34 13.14 15.42 -3.69
C ALA A 34 12.15 16.56 -3.85
N LEU A 35 12.65 17.80 -3.80
CA LEU A 35 11.87 19.01 -4.00
C LEU A 35 12.51 19.83 -5.10
N ALA A 36 11.76 20.10 -6.16
CA ALA A 36 12.14 21.00 -7.23
C ALA A 36 11.65 22.43 -6.95
N ALA A 37 12.13 23.40 -7.72
CA ALA A 37 11.67 24.79 -7.64
C ALA A 37 10.13 24.96 -7.65
N PRO A 38 9.35 24.30 -8.55
CA PRO A 38 7.89 24.42 -8.52
C PRO A 38 7.26 23.86 -7.23
N ASP A 39 7.88 22.85 -6.60
CA ASP A 39 7.36 22.29 -5.35
C ASP A 39 7.48 23.27 -4.19
N ILE A 40 8.52 24.10 -4.19
CA ILE A 40 8.70 25.14 -3.17
C ILE A 40 7.61 26.22 -3.31
N GLU A 41 7.25 26.60 -4.53
CA GLU A 41 6.12 27.50 -4.77
C GLU A 41 4.79 26.86 -4.33
N ASN A 42 4.59 25.57 -4.61
CA ASN A 42 3.43 24.83 -4.09
C ASN A 42 3.37 24.82 -2.56
N ILE A 43 4.50 24.66 -1.87
CA ILE A 43 4.58 24.74 -0.40
C ILE A 43 4.16 26.13 0.09
N LYS A 44 4.67 27.21 -0.53
CA LYS A 44 4.32 28.58 -0.16
C LYS A 44 2.83 28.86 -0.38
N ASN A 45 2.28 28.48 -1.53
CA ASN A 45 0.86 28.66 -1.86
C ASN A 45 -0.04 27.91 -0.89
N THR A 46 0.32 26.67 -0.57
CA THR A 46 -0.43 25.84 0.38
C THR A 46 -0.38 26.41 1.80
N LEU A 47 0.78 26.95 2.21
CA LEU A 47 0.92 27.63 3.49
C LEU A 47 0.09 28.92 3.57
N ALA A 48 0.05 29.70 2.51
CA ALA A 48 -0.80 30.89 2.41
C ALA A 48 -2.29 30.51 2.54
N ARG A 49 -2.71 29.44 1.85
CA ARG A 49 -4.08 28.89 1.95
C ARG A 49 -4.40 28.42 3.37
N PHE A 50 -3.47 27.73 4.03
CA PHE A 50 -3.62 27.34 5.43
C PHE A 50 -3.77 28.55 6.36
N HIS A 51 -2.96 29.59 6.18
CA HIS A 51 -3.04 30.82 6.99
C HIS A 51 -4.31 31.62 6.76
N HIS A 52 -4.85 31.58 5.53
CA HIS A 52 -6.13 32.19 5.22
C HIS A 52 -7.27 31.48 5.96
N TYR A 53 -7.41 30.16 5.77
CA TYR A 53 -8.53 29.42 6.32
C TYR A 53 -8.45 29.17 7.83
N ARG A 54 -7.27 29.14 8.45
CA ARG A 54 -7.16 28.89 9.91
C ARG A 54 -7.90 29.92 10.77
N GLN A 55 -8.17 31.10 10.23
CA GLN A 55 -8.90 32.17 10.92
C GLN A 55 -10.28 31.70 11.40
N ILE A 56 -10.89 30.74 10.69
CA ILE A 56 -12.17 30.13 11.06
C ILE A 56 -12.18 29.55 12.49
N PHE A 57 -11.03 29.10 13.01
CA PHE A 57 -10.94 28.57 14.37
C PHE A 57 -11.04 29.67 15.44
N ILE A 58 -10.71 30.92 15.12
CA ILE A 58 -11.00 32.08 15.97
C ILE A 58 -12.46 32.50 15.78
N ASP A 59 -12.90 32.63 14.54
CA ASP A 59 -14.22 33.18 14.21
C ASP A 59 -15.36 32.29 14.75
N SER A 60 -15.14 30.97 14.79
CA SER A 60 -16.06 30.00 15.40
C SER A 60 -15.97 29.91 16.93
N GLY A 61 -15.06 30.66 17.57
CA GLY A 61 -14.86 30.66 19.02
C GLY A 61 -14.13 29.42 19.56
N VAL A 62 -13.62 28.53 18.70
CA VAL A 62 -12.86 27.33 19.11
C VAL A 62 -11.54 27.73 19.79
N ARG A 63 -10.93 28.84 19.38
CA ARG A 63 -9.68 29.38 19.94
C ARG A 63 -9.75 30.89 20.10
N VAL A 64 -9.04 31.41 21.09
CA VAL A 64 -8.84 32.86 21.28
C VAL A 64 -7.69 33.37 20.39
N ASP A 65 -6.64 32.57 20.24
CA ASP A 65 -5.49 32.88 19.37
C ASP A 65 -4.96 31.62 18.67
N ILE A 66 -4.16 31.83 17.61
CA ILE A 66 -3.56 30.77 16.79
C ILE A 66 -2.01 30.86 16.82
N SER A 67 -1.44 31.41 17.91
CA SER A 67 0.00 31.58 18.07
C SER A 67 0.69 30.32 18.59
N LEU A 68 0.45 29.19 17.91
CA LEU A 68 1.01 27.91 18.32
C LEU A 68 2.46 27.76 17.82
N PRO A 69 3.45 27.47 18.69
CA PRO A 69 4.86 27.38 18.29
C PRO A 69 5.12 26.42 17.12
N ARG A 70 4.40 25.29 17.07
CA ARG A 70 4.51 24.30 15.97
C ARG A 70 3.86 24.75 14.67
N GLN A 71 2.89 25.66 14.71
CA GLN A 71 2.36 26.26 13.49
C GLN A 71 3.26 27.38 12.99
N HIS A 72 3.87 28.14 13.91
CA HIS A 72 4.86 29.13 13.54
C HIS A 72 6.06 28.51 12.81
N SER A 73 6.48 27.28 13.16
CA SER A 73 7.60 26.64 12.46
C SER A 73 7.36 26.42 10.95
N LEU A 74 6.11 26.37 10.50
CA LEU A 74 5.76 26.06 9.11
C LEU A 74 6.30 27.11 8.12
N VAL A 75 6.37 28.38 8.52
CA VAL A 75 6.89 29.48 7.66
C VAL A 75 8.37 29.35 7.35
N HIS A 76 9.11 28.59 8.15
CA HIS A 76 10.55 28.42 7.97
C HIS A 76 10.88 27.30 6.99
N TYR A 77 9.96 26.37 6.71
CA TYR A 77 10.21 25.24 5.82
C TYR A 77 10.68 25.65 4.42
N PRO A 78 10.06 26.60 3.69
CA PRO A 78 10.55 26.99 2.36
C PRO A 78 12.02 27.43 2.38
N ARG A 79 12.39 28.27 3.34
CA ARG A 79 13.78 28.73 3.52
C ARG A 79 14.71 27.58 3.91
N SER A 80 14.29 26.73 4.84
CA SER A 80 15.06 25.56 5.26
C SER A 80 15.31 24.59 4.11
N VAL A 81 14.32 24.38 3.24
CA VAL A 81 14.45 23.53 2.05
C VAL A 81 15.50 24.10 1.09
N TYR A 82 15.53 25.42 0.86
CA TYR A 82 16.59 26.03 0.04
C TYR A 82 17.99 25.86 0.64
N LEU A 83 18.12 26.00 1.96
CA LEU A 83 19.43 25.99 2.62
C LEU A 83 19.97 24.59 2.90
N PHE A 84 19.09 23.62 3.15
CA PHE A 84 19.46 22.31 3.69
C PHE A 84 18.91 21.13 2.87
N GLY A 85 18.15 21.40 1.81
CA GLY A 85 17.49 20.37 1.01
C GLY A 85 16.18 19.87 1.64
N SER A 86 15.60 18.84 1.05
CA SER A 86 14.35 18.27 1.56
C SER A 86 14.53 17.72 2.99
N PRO A 87 13.58 17.97 3.93
CA PRO A 87 13.73 17.60 5.34
C PRO A 87 13.55 16.09 5.60
N ASN A 88 13.78 15.24 4.60
CA ASN A 88 13.82 13.80 4.82
C ASN A 88 14.94 13.49 5.82
N GLY A 89 14.64 12.57 6.75
CA GLY A 89 15.65 12.01 7.64
C GLY A 89 15.61 12.58 9.06
N LEU A 90 14.73 13.56 9.33
CA LEU A 90 14.56 14.17 10.64
C LEU A 90 13.10 14.07 11.15
N CYS A 91 12.46 12.92 10.95
CA CYS A 91 11.16 12.65 11.55
C CYS A 91 11.31 12.10 12.98
N SER A 92 10.40 12.47 13.88
CA SER A 92 10.30 11.83 15.20
C SER A 92 10.06 10.32 15.09
N SER A 93 9.54 9.82 13.97
CA SER A 93 9.40 8.38 13.74
C SER A 93 10.75 7.64 13.74
N ILE A 94 11.85 8.30 13.34
CA ILE A 94 13.19 7.71 13.33
C ILE A 94 13.68 7.54 14.76
N THR A 95 13.59 8.59 15.58
CA THR A 95 13.98 8.55 16.98
C THR A 95 13.02 7.67 17.79
N GLU A 96 11.72 7.67 17.48
CA GLU A 96 10.72 6.81 18.11
C GLU A 96 10.91 5.33 17.77
N SER A 97 11.15 4.99 16.49
CA SER A 97 11.45 3.63 16.06
C SER A 97 12.73 3.12 16.72
N LYS A 98 13.77 3.97 16.79
CA LYS A 98 14.98 3.63 17.53
C LYS A 98 14.72 3.47 19.03
N HIS A 99 13.87 4.32 19.62
CA HIS A 99 13.46 4.20 21.02
C HIS A 99 12.64 2.92 21.29
N ILE A 100 11.83 2.45 20.35
CA ILE A 100 11.15 1.15 20.46
C ILE A 100 12.19 0.02 20.57
N LYS A 101 13.10 -0.08 19.60
CA LYS A 101 14.11 -1.14 19.54
C LYS A 101 15.16 -1.04 20.65
N ALA A 102 15.57 0.17 21.01
CA ALA A 102 16.63 0.40 22.00
C ALA A 102 16.13 0.41 23.45
N VAL A 103 14.87 0.78 23.68
CA VAL A 103 14.33 1.00 25.03
C VAL A 103 13.11 0.11 25.31
N LYS A 104 12.01 0.27 24.55
CA LYS A 104 10.75 -0.41 24.86
C LYS A 104 10.86 -1.93 24.79
N GLU A 105 11.50 -2.47 23.74
CA GLU A 105 11.69 -3.91 23.56
C GLU A 105 12.60 -4.52 24.62
N PRO A 106 13.84 -4.02 24.86
CA PRO A 106 14.69 -4.52 25.94
C PRO A 106 14.04 -4.40 27.32
N TRP A 107 13.30 -3.32 27.58
CA TRP A 107 12.54 -3.17 28.83
C TRP A 107 11.50 -4.29 28.99
N ARG A 108 10.71 -4.58 27.93
CA ARG A 108 9.72 -5.68 27.94
C ARG A 108 10.37 -7.05 28.13
N ARG A 109 11.59 -7.27 27.60
CA ARG A 109 12.36 -8.52 27.75
C ARG A 109 13.06 -8.64 29.11
N SER A 110 13.23 -7.54 29.83
CA SER A 110 13.83 -7.55 31.16
C SER A 110 12.84 -8.02 32.22
N ASN A 111 13.35 -8.44 33.38
CA ASN A 111 12.51 -8.72 34.54
C ASN A 111 12.02 -7.45 35.28
N ARG A 112 12.29 -6.26 34.73
CA ARG A 112 11.96 -4.92 35.28
C ARG A 112 12.65 -4.56 36.61
N TYR A 113 13.52 -5.42 37.15
CA TYR A 113 14.32 -5.17 38.35
C TYR A 113 15.78 -4.91 37.97
N ASN A 114 16.36 -3.76 38.35
CA ASN A 114 17.69 -3.34 37.87
C ASN A 114 17.85 -3.47 36.34
N ALA A 115 16.77 -3.10 35.63
CA ALA A 115 16.56 -3.41 34.21
C ALA A 115 17.62 -2.80 33.29
N LEU A 116 18.20 -1.65 33.63
CA LEU A 116 19.17 -0.97 32.76
C LEU A 116 20.34 -1.88 32.37
N SER A 117 20.91 -2.61 33.32
CA SER A 117 22.00 -3.56 33.06
C SER A 117 21.59 -4.70 32.12
N GLN A 118 20.36 -5.18 32.23
CA GLN A 118 19.78 -6.25 31.40
C GLN A 118 19.47 -5.73 30.00
N MET A 119 18.93 -4.51 29.90
CA MET A 119 18.66 -3.83 28.65
C MET A 119 19.96 -3.61 27.86
N LEU A 120 21.01 -3.07 28.50
CA LEU A 120 22.32 -2.88 27.88
C LEU A 120 22.92 -4.21 27.41
N ARG A 121 22.88 -5.26 28.24
CA ARG A 121 23.34 -6.61 27.84
C ARG A 121 22.58 -7.16 26.64
N THR A 122 21.27 -6.90 26.57
CA THR A 122 20.42 -7.32 25.45
C THR A 122 20.81 -6.59 24.17
N LEU A 123 20.98 -5.27 24.23
CA LEU A 123 21.44 -4.46 23.09
C LEU A 123 22.80 -4.94 22.59
N THR A 124 23.78 -5.10 23.48
CA THR A 124 25.10 -5.60 23.10
C THR A 124 25.05 -6.97 22.43
N ARG A 125 24.17 -7.88 22.89
CA ARG A 125 23.99 -9.19 22.25
C ARG A 125 23.37 -9.07 20.86
N LEU A 126 22.34 -8.24 20.71
CA LEU A 126 21.69 -8.00 19.41
C LEU A 126 22.65 -7.37 18.42
N ASP A 127 23.47 -6.41 18.85
CA ASP A 127 24.48 -5.76 18.00
C ASP A 127 25.56 -6.76 17.56
N LYS A 128 26.04 -7.62 18.48
CA LYS A 128 26.99 -8.69 18.14
C LYS A 128 26.40 -9.69 17.15
N LEU A 129 25.14 -10.10 17.34
CA LEU A 129 24.43 -11.00 16.41
C LEU A 129 24.23 -10.35 15.04
N SER A 130 23.88 -9.07 15.00
CA SER A 130 23.73 -8.30 13.75
C SER A 130 25.05 -8.21 12.97
N ALA A 131 26.15 -7.88 13.67
CA ALA A 131 27.49 -7.85 13.08
C ALA A 131 27.90 -9.23 12.52
N LEU A 132 27.68 -10.29 13.30
CA LEU A 132 27.99 -11.66 12.90
C LEU A 132 27.13 -12.14 11.72
N LYS A 133 25.83 -11.81 11.70
CA LYS A 133 24.95 -12.07 10.55
C LYS A 133 25.47 -11.39 9.29
N SER A 134 25.93 -10.14 9.37
CA SER A 134 26.52 -9.42 8.23
C SER A 134 27.76 -10.15 7.68
N VAL A 135 28.65 -10.62 8.56
CA VAL A 135 29.83 -11.42 8.16
C VAL A 135 29.43 -12.71 7.47
N PHE A 136 28.47 -13.46 8.01
CA PHE A 136 27.99 -14.72 7.43
C PHE A 136 27.27 -14.51 6.10
N THR A 137 26.49 -13.44 5.98
CA THR A 137 25.81 -13.08 4.73
C THR A 137 26.82 -12.78 3.62
N LYS A 138 27.87 -11.99 3.91
CA LYS A 138 28.96 -11.71 2.96
C LYS A 138 29.72 -12.96 2.52
N ARG A 139 29.74 -13.99 3.35
CA ARG A 139 30.36 -15.30 3.07
C ARG A 139 29.39 -16.28 2.40
N GLY A 140 28.17 -15.85 2.03
CA GLY A 140 27.14 -16.71 1.45
C GLY A 140 26.57 -17.77 2.40
N MET A 141 26.91 -17.71 3.70
CA MET A 141 26.52 -18.72 4.69
C MET A 141 25.06 -18.58 5.17
N MET A 142 24.37 -17.53 4.73
CA MET A 142 22.96 -17.25 5.04
C MET A 142 22.05 -17.40 3.81
N ALA A 143 22.53 -18.01 2.72
CA ALA A 143 21.75 -18.22 1.49
C ALA A 143 20.89 -19.49 1.60
N GLY A 144 19.60 -19.38 1.24
CA GLY A 144 18.64 -20.49 1.27
C GLY A 144 18.10 -20.82 2.66
N THR A 145 17.36 -21.93 2.76
CA THR A 145 16.87 -22.44 4.04
C THR A 145 17.77 -23.57 4.54
N THR A 146 17.74 -23.84 5.84
CA THR A 146 18.44 -25.01 6.40
C THR A 146 18.00 -26.30 5.71
N SER A 147 16.72 -26.39 5.33
CA SER A 147 16.17 -27.54 4.60
C SER A 147 16.70 -27.67 3.17
N SER A 148 16.91 -26.55 2.45
CA SER A 148 17.49 -26.61 1.10
C SER A 148 18.97 -26.96 1.16
N TYR A 149 19.68 -26.45 2.17
CA TYR A 149 21.09 -26.79 2.42
C TYR A 149 21.24 -28.27 2.75
N THR A 150 20.44 -28.82 3.66
CA THR A 150 20.48 -30.25 4.00
C THR A 150 20.11 -31.13 2.81
N GLY A 151 19.13 -30.71 2.00
CA GLY A 151 18.76 -31.42 0.76
C GLY A 151 19.93 -31.55 -0.22
N ARG A 152 20.68 -30.47 -0.45
CA ARG A 152 21.87 -30.49 -1.34
C ARG A 152 22.99 -31.37 -0.79
N VAL A 153 23.25 -31.31 0.52
CA VAL A 153 24.25 -32.16 1.18
C VAL A 153 23.88 -33.64 1.08
N LEU A 154 22.60 -33.98 1.29
CA LEU A 154 22.11 -35.36 1.15
C LEU A 154 22.13 -35.86 -0.30
N ALA A 155 22.00 -34.96 -1.27
CA ALA A 155 22.14 -35.25 -2.70
C ALA A 155 23.61 -35.41 -3.14
N GLY A 156 24.58 -35.25 -2.24
CA GLY A 156 26.01 -35.37 -2.54
C GLY A 156 26.62 -34.14 -3.23
N GLU A 157 25.86 -33.03 -3.32
CA GLU A 157 26.34 -31.78 -3.89
C GLU A 157 27.20 -31.01 -2.87
N GLN A 158 28.31 -30.42 -3.33
CA GLN A 158 29.07 -29.48 -2.49
C GLN A 158 28.38 -28.11 -2.50
N PRO A 159 28.06 -27.54 -1.33
CA PRO A 159 27.42 -26.24 -1.26
C PRO A 159 28.35 -25.15 -1.80
N GLN A 160 27.99 -24.58 -2.96
CA GLN A 160 28.70 -23.45 -3.53
C GLN A 160 28.32 -22.15 -2.81
N VAL A 161 29.32 -21.33 -2.51
CA VAL A 161 29.14 -19.94 -2.08
C VAL A 161 28.70 -19.16 -3.31
N GLU A 162 27.40 -19.01 -3.50
CA GLU A 162 26.89 -18.08 -4.53
C GLU A 162 27.42 -16.67 -4.20
N ALA A 163 28.08 -16.04 -5.18
CA ALA A 163 28.58 -14.68 -5.04
C ALA A 163 27.41 -13.77 -4.64
N ALA A 164 27.61 -13.04 -3.55
CA ALA A 164 26.57 -12.29 -2.86
C ALA A 164 26.07 -11.10 -3.71
N GLU A 165 25.10 -11.34 -4.59
CA GLU A 165 24.31 -10.25 -5.20
C GLU A 165 22.81 -10.29 -4.83
N ALA A 166 22.33 -11.26 -4.05
CA ALA A 166 20.87 -11.41 -3.87
C ALA A 166 20.30 -11.53 -2.44
N ALA A 167 21.09 -11.56 -1.36
CA ALA A 167 20.55 -11.93 -0.05
C ALA A 167 20.86 -10.94 1.08
N ALA A 168 20.38 -9.70 0.96
CA ALA A 168 20.24 -8.78 2.09
C ALA A 168 18.84 -8.83 2.71
N ALA A 169 18.30 -10.03 2.95
CA ALA A 169 17.12 -10.20 3.78
C ALA A 169 17.51 -10.05 5.27
N LEU A 170 17.59 -8.79 5.73
CA LEU A 170 17.34 -8.53 7.16
C LEU A 170 15.98 -9.15 7.50
N ALA A 171 15.86 -9.69 8.71
CA ALA A 171 14.63 -10.36 9.12
C ALA A 171 13.49 -9.34 9.01
N ASP A 172 12.63 -9.53 8.00
CA ASP A 172 11.35 -8.87 7.87
C ASP A 172 10.60 -9.15 9.18
N ASN A 173 10.32 -8.11 9.95
CA ASN A 173 9.28 -8.24 10.98
C ASN A 173 7.97 -8.41 10.21
N GLU A 174 7.51 -9.65 10.04
CA GLU A 174 6.26 -9.99 9.35
C GLU A 174 5.00 -9.35 9.98
N ASP A 175 5.15 -8.81 11.19
CA ASP A 175 4.14 -8.10 11.99
C ASP A 175 3.88 -6.65 11.54
N ASP A 176 4.77 -6.01 10.79
CA ASP A 176 4.53 -4.66 10.28
C ASP A 176 3.74 -4.70 8.94
N ASP A 177 2.65 -3.93 8.90
CA ASP A 177 1.70 -3.86 7.78
C ASP A 177 2.23 -3.12 6.56
N ASP A 178 3.17 -2.20 6.80
CA ASP A 178 3.90 -1.46 5.79
C ASP A 178 5.36 -1.27 6.22
N GLY A 179 6.28 -1.10 5.25
CA GLY A 179 7.70 -0.95 5.61
C GLY A 179 8.66 -0.97 4.44
N THR A 180 9.87 -0.48 4.70
CA THR A 180 10.98 -0.54 3.77
C THR A 180 11.55 -1.96 3.70
N VAL A 181 11.71 -2.48 2.49
CA VAL A 181 12.29 -3.80 2.24
C VAL A 181 13.58 -3.64 1.44
N HIS A 182 14.62 -4.39 1.81
CA HIS A 182 15.80 -4.58 0.99
C HIS A 182 15.59 -5.84 0.13
N GLY A 183 15.22 -5.65 -1.14
CA GLY A 183 14.98 -6.73 -2.09
C GLY A 183 15.57 -6.41 -3.48
N PRO A 184 15.53 -7.35 -4.43
CA PRO A 184 15.90 -7.05 -5.81
C PRO A 184 15.07 -5.86 -6.31
N LYS A 185 15.73 -4.92 -7.00
CA LYS A 185 15.10 -3.72 -7.56
C LYS A 185 14.20 -4.11 -8.74
N SER A 186 13.02 -4.66 -8.45
CA SER A 186 11.95 -4.90 -9.43
C SER A 186 11.02 -3.69 -9.50
N LEU A 187 10.43 -3.43 -10.67
CA LEU A 187 9.53 -2.28 -10.89
C LEU A 187 8.28 -2.34 -9.99
N SER A 188 7.73 -3.54 -9.77
CA SER A 188 6.71 -3.84 -8.76
C SER A 188 6.46 -5.35 -8.70
N SER A 189 5.99 -5.88 -7.56
CA SER A 189 5.51 -7.26 -7.45
C SER A 189 4.34 -7.35 -6.48
N ILE A 190 3.45 -8.31 -6.68
CA ILE A 190 2.32 -8.56 -5.78
C ILE A 190 2.24 -10.05 -5.51
N ASP A 191 2.52 -10.44 -4.27
CA ASP A 191 2.46 -11.86 -3.89
C ASP A 191 1.22 -12.10 -3.04
N LEU A 192 0.45 -13.14 -3.36
CA LEU A 192 -0.63 -13.58 -2.48
C LEU A 192 -0.07 -14.14 -1.16
N ALA A 193 -0.91 -14.15 -0.12
CA ALA A 193 -0.53 -14.77 1.15
C ALA A 193 -0.11 -16.24 0.94
N PRO A 194 1.01 -16.70 1.53
CA PRO A 194 1.47 -18.07 1.32
C PRO A 194 0.51 -19.11 1.91
N THR A 195 -0.29 -18.72 2.92
CA THR A 195 -1.26 -19.60 3.58
C THR A 195 -2.65 -19.41 2.98
N PRO A 196 -3.16 -20.38 2.21
CA PRO A 196 -4.49 -20.30 1.65
C PRO A 196 -5.58 -20.58 2.68
N GLN A 197 -6.77 -20.04 2.41
CA GLN A 197 -7.96 -20.25 3.25
C GLN A 197 -8.65 -21.57 2.90
N ARG A 198 -8.77 -22.45 3.89
CA ARG A 198 -9.25 -23.83 3.71
C ARG A 198 -10.77 -23.96 3.71
N SER A 199 -11.49 -22.97 4.24
CA SER A 199 -12.95 -22.99 4.38
C SER A 199 -13.72 -22.70 3.08
N TYR A 200 -13.03 -22.30 2.02
CA TYR A 200 -13.67 -21.96 0.75
C TYR A 200 -13.84 -23.18 -0.15
N PRO A 201 -14.96 -23.26 -0.89
CA PRO A 201 -15.09 -24.23 -1.97
C PRO A 201 -14.02 -24.02 -3.03
N LYS A 202 -13.50 -25.13 -3.59
CA LYS A 202 -12.43 -25.10 -4.60
C LYS A 202 -12.94 -25.08 -6.03
N GLU A 203 -14.21 -25.42 -6.24
CA GLU A 203 -14.84 -25.43 -7.57
C GLU A 203 -15.43 -24.06 -7.89
N LEU A 204 -15.33 -23.63 -9.16
CA LEU A 204 -15.68 -22.28 -9.60
C LEU A 204 -17.13 -21.89 -9.25
N ASN A 205 -18.10 -22.76 -9.55
CA ASN A 205 -19.53 -22.47 -9.31
C ASN A 205 -19.87 -22.51 -7.82
N ALA A 206 -19.30 -23.45 -7.07
CA ALA A 206 -19.50 -23.53 -5.62
C ALA A 206 -18.89 -22.32 -4.91
N LEU A 207 -17.71 -21.87 -5.37
CA LEU A 207 -17.06 -20.67 -4.85
C LEU A 207 -17.90 -19.42 -5.14
N ALA A 208 -18.41 -19.27 -6.37
CA ALA A 208 -19.30 -18.18 -6.78
C ALA A 208 -20.53 -18.07 -5.88
N ALA A 209 -21.18 -19.19 -5.58
CA ALA A 209 -22.31 -19.24 -4.65
C ALA A 209 -21.90 -18.85 -3.23
N HIS A 210 -20.76 -19.34 -2.74
CA HIS A 210 -20.26 -19.07 -1.39
C HIS A 210 -19.90 -17.59 -1.17
N ILE A 211 -19.29 -16.93 -2.16
CA ILE A 211 -18.97 -15.49 -2.08
C ILE A 211 -20.14 -14.60 -2.49
N GLN A 212 -21.29 -15.17 -2.83
CA GLN A 212 -22.49 -14.48 -3.30
C GLN A 212 -22.25 -13.63 -4.56
N GLN A 213 -21.43 -14.12 -5.49
CA GLN A 213 -21.13 -13.46 -6.77
C GLN A 213 -21.46 -14.37 -7.96
N PRO A 214 -22.72 -14.38 -8.45
CA PRO A 214 -23.15 -15.30 -9.50
C PRO A 214 -22.50 -15.03 -10.86
N ARG A 215 -21.98 -13.82 -11.11
CA ARG A 215 -21.24 -13.46 -12.33
C ARG A 215 -19.77 -13.89 -12.29
N PHE A 216 -19.28 -14.36 -11.15
CA PHE A 216 -17.87 -14.76 -11.03
C PHE A 216 -17.44 -15.80 -12.07
N PRO A 217 -18.21 -16.87 -12.37
CA PRO A 217 -17.84 -17.83 -13.40
C PRO A 217 -17.80 -17.24 -14.82
N GLU A 218 -18.72 -16.32 -15.14
CA GLU A 218 -18.74 -15.61 -16.43
C GLU A 218 -17.47 -14.77 -16.60
N LEU A 219 -17.14 -13.96 -15.59
CA LEU A 219 -15.94 -13.13 -15.58
C LEU A 219 -14.66 -13.96 -15.64
N PHE A 220 -14.62 -15.08 -14.92
CA PHE A 220 -13.47 -15.99 -14.90
C PHE A 220 -13.20 -16.58 -16.28
N ARG A 221 -14.25 -17.03 -17.00
CA ARG A 221 -14.09 -17.60 -18.34
C ARG A 221 -13.69 -16.55 -19.37
N ARG A 222 -14.21 -15.32 -19.28
CA ARG A 222 -13.78 -14.21 -20.15
C ARG A 222 -12.33 -13.81 -19.88
N TYR A 223 -11.94 -13.70 -18.61
CA TYR A 223 -10.55 -13.46 -18.22
C TYR A 223 -9.60 -14.51 -18.80
N LEU A 224 -9.94 -15.80 -18.69
CA LEU A 224 -9.16 -16.87 -19.32
C LEU A 224 -9.10 -16.76 -20.84
N HIS A 225 -10.19 -16.35 -21.49
CA HIS A 225 -10.20 -16.15 -22.94
C HIS A 225 -9.19 -15.07 -23.35
N GLU A 226 -9.18 -13.93 -22.65
CA GLU A 226 -8.25 -12.81 -22.87
C GLU A 226 -6.78 -13.23 -22.64
N GLU A 227 -6.50 -14.04 -21.61
CA GLU A 227 -5.14 -14.55 -21.37
C GLU A 227 -4.65 -15.51 -22.48
N VAL A 228 -5.55 -16.23 -23.14
CA VAL A 228 -5.20 -17.19 -24.21
C VAL A 228 -5.09 -16.49 -25.58
N HIS A 229 -5.99 -15.55 -25.87
CA HIS A 229 -6.13 -14.95 -27.22
C HIS A 229 -5.63 -13.50 -27.30
N GLY A 230 -5.27 -12.90 -26.17
CA GLY A 230 -4.95 -11.48 -26.05
C GLY A 230 -6.19 -10.61 -25.82
N PRO A 231 -6.00 -9.32 -25.47
CA PRO A 231 -7.10 -8.39 -25.29
C PRO A 231 -7.81 -8.15 -26.63
N PRO A 232 -9.16 -8.04 -26.64
CA PRO A 232 -9.90 -7.68 -27.83
C PRO A 232 -9.52 -6.27 -28.30
N ALA A 233 -9.58 -6.02 -29.61
CA ALA A 233 -9.44 -4.67 -30.15
C ALA A 233 -10.58 -3.77 -29.63
N GLU A 234 -10.30 -2.49 -29.44
CA GLU A 234 -11.32 -1.49 -29.13
C GLU A 234 -12.50 -1.62 -30.13
N ASP A 235 -13.73 -1.59 -29.63
CA ASP A 235 -15.00 -1.78 -30.37
C ASP A 235 -15.43 -3.22 -30.74
N THR A 236 -14.72 -4.26 -30.28
CA THR A 236 -15.18 -5.66 -30.48
C THR A 236 -16.30 -6.02 -29.47
N PRO A 237 -17.46 -6.57 -29.90
CA PRO A 237 -18.49 -7.01 -28.97
C PRO A 237 -17.97 -8.10 -28.02
N PRO A 238 -18.48 -8.18 -26.78
CA PRO A 238 -18.01 -9.14 -25.81
C PRO A 238 -18.19 -10.57 -26.33
N VAL A 239 -17.12 -11.37 -26.19
CA VAL A 239 -17.10 -12.76 -26.67
C VAL A 239 -18.25 -13.54 -26.03
N PRO A 240 -19.07 -14.28 -26.83
CA PRO A 240 -20.11 -15.14 -26.30
C PRO A 240 -19.54 -16.12 -25.28
N ILE A 241 -20.23 -16.32 -24.16
CA ILE A 241 -19.72 -17.15 -23.06
C ILE A 241 -19.46 -18.60 -23.49
N ASP A 242 -20.19 -19.08 -24.50
CA ASP A 242 -20.04 -20.42 -25.08
C ASP A 242 -18.71 -20.62 -25.80
N ALA A 243 -18.11 -19.53 -26.31
CA ALA A 243 -16.79 -19.54 -26.94
C ALA A 243 -15.64 -19.42 -25.93
N CYS A 244 -15.92 -19.04 -24.68
CA CYS A 244 -14.88 -18.93 -23.65
C CYS A 244 -14.46 -20.33 -23.14
N PRO A 245 -13.20 -20.52 -22.71
CA PRO A 245 -12.72 -21.81 -22.21
C PRO A 245 -13.50 -22.27 -20.97
N VAL A 246 -13.67 -23.58 -20.82
CA VAL A 246 -14.25 -24.19 -19.62
C VAL A 246 -13.13 -24.46 -18.63
N PHE A 247 -13.37 -24.17 -17.35
CA PHE A 247 -12.41 -24.41 -16.28
C PHE A 247 -12.94 -25.47 -15.32
N GLY A 248 -12.25 -26.61 -15.26
CA GLY A 248 -12.52 -27.71 -14.32
C GLY A 248 -11.48 -27.83 -13.20
N GLY A 249 -10.56 -26.86 -13.08
CA GLY A 249 -9.48 -26.89 -12.10
C GLY A 249 -9.95 -26.48 -10.69
N ARG A 250 -8.98 -26.42 -9.76
CA ARG A 250 -9.21 -25.99 -8.39
C ARG A 250 -8.78 -24.54 -8.20
N ILE A 251 -9.59 -23.79 -7.46
CA ILE A 251 -9.34 -22.41 -7.07
C ILE A 251 -8.95 -22.38 -5.58
N THR A 252 -7.96 -21.56 -5.27
CA THR A 252 -7.44 -21.36 -3.92
C THR A 252 -7.66 -19.91 -3.51
N VAL A 253 -8.25 -19.65 -2.35
CA VAL A 253 -8.59 -18.30 -1.88
C VAL A 253 -7.59 -17.80 -0.85
N HIS A 254 -7.29 -16.50 -0.92
CA HIS A 254 -6.39 -15.78 -0.02
C HIS A 254 -7.09 -14.54 0.56
N HIS A 255 -6.76 -14.17 1.80
CA HIS A 255 -7.34 -12.97 2.45
C HIS A 255 -6.45 -11.72 2.37
N SER A 256 -5.24 -11.86 1.85
CA SER A 256 -4.34 -10.74 1.66
C SER A 256 -3.36 -10.97 0.53
N ALA A 257 -2.85 -9.88 -0.01
CA ALA A 257 -1.71 -9.84 -0.91
C ALA A 257 -0.70 -8.81 -0.38
N VAL A 258 0.56 -8.96 -0.76
CA VAL A 258 1.64 -8.05 -0.41
C VAL A 258 2.14 -7.40 -1.69
N ALA A 259 1.88 -6.11 -1.84
CA ALA A 259 2.42 -5.31 -2.92
C ALA A 259 3.80 -4.79 -2.50
N ARG A 260 4.79 -4.90 -3.39
CA ARG A 260 6.10 -4.29 -3.28
C ARG A 260 6.33 -3.38 -4.48
N PHE A 261 6.79 -2.18 -4.22
CA PHE A 261 7.03 -1.19 -5.26
C PHE A 261 8.23 -0.32 -4.93
N TYR A 262 8.81 0.28 -5.97
CA TYR A 262 9.90 1.22 -5.80
C TYR A 262 9.39 2.49 -5.13
N ALA A 263 9.90 2.78 -3.93
CA ALA A 263 9.57 3.98 -3.18
C ALA A 263 10.84 4.38 -2.40
N PRO A 264 11.77 5.08 -3.08
CA PRO A 264 13.01 5.50 -2.45
C PRO A 264 12.66 6.36 -1.25
N SER A 265 13.38 6.18 -0.16
CA SER A 265 13.21 6.93 1.09
C SER A 265 14.49 6.84 1.88
N ASP A 266 14.69 7.69 2.87
CA ASP A 266 15.91 7.63 3.67
C ASP A 266 16.08 6.31 4.43
N LEU A 267 14.97 5.65 4.79
CA LEU A 267 14.99 4.33 5.40
C LEU A 267 15.39 3.24 4.38
N GLY A 268 15.06 3.42 3.10
CA GLY A 268 15.36 2.45 2.03
C GLY A 268 16.57 2.76 1.16
N GLY A 269 17.13 3.97 1.28
CA GLY A 269 18.13 4.51 0.36
C GLY A 269 17.59 4.70 -1.06
N ALA A 270 18.49 5.05 -1.99
CA ALA A 270 18.18 5.28 -3.41
C ALA A 270 17.64 4.04 -4.15
N GLY A 271 17.80 2.85 -3.56
CA GLY A 271 17.26 1.58 -4.06
C GLY A 271 16.08 1.04 -3.25
N GLY A 272 15.48 1.87 -2.38
CA GLY A 272 14.49 1.45 -1.42
C GLY A 272 13.21 0.93 -2.06
N MET A 273 12.86 -0.31 -1.72
CA MET A 273 11.54 -0.85 -2.01
C MET A 273 10.63 -0.62 -0.81
N TYR A 274 9.37 -0.33 -1.07
CA TYR A 274 8.33 -0.25 -0.05
C TYR A 274 7.36 -1.41 -0.22
N ARG A 275 6.84 -1.89 0.90
CA ARG A 275 5.90 -3.00 0.99
C ARG A 275 4.61 -2.51 1.63
N GLU A 276 3.48 -2.91 1.06
CA GLU A 276 2.14 -2.71 1.63
C GLU A 276 1.32 -4.01 1.59
N ARG A 277 0.63 -4.34 2.69
CA ARG A 277 -0.26 -5.50 2.75
C ARG A 277 -1.71 -5.11 2.46
N ILE A 278 -2.23 -5.53 1.32
CA ILE A 278 -3.62 -5.35 0.89
C ILE A 278 -4.48 -6.49 1.43
N ARG A 279 -5.66 -6.19 1.98
CA ARG A 279 -6.55 -7.18 2.60
C ARG A 279 -7.93 -7.24 1.96
N SER A 280 -8.44 -8.47 1.91
CA SER A 280 -9.81 -8.76 1.53
C SER A 280 -10.32 -9.91 2.40
N ASN A 281 -10.76 -9.55 3.62
CA ASN A 281 -11.23 -10.49 4.62
C ASN A 281 -12.74 -10.28 4.86
N PRO A 282 -13.60 -11.30 4.68
CA PRO A 282 -15.03 -11.18 4.92
C PRO A 282 -15.38 -10.97 6.41
N ASN A 283 -14.50 -11.32 7.34
CA ASN A 283 -14.71 -11.12 8.77
C ASN A 283 -13.42 -10.69 9.47
N TRP A 284 -13.31 -9.40 9.71
CA TRP A 284 -12.21 -8.72 10.38
C TRP A 284 -12.79 -7.94 11.56
N HIS A 285 -12.56 -8.41 12.79
CA HIS A 285 -13.13 -7.83 14.02
C HIS A 285 -14.66 -7.57 13.95
N GLY A 286 -15.41 -8.48 13.32
CA GLY A 286 -16.88 -8.39 13.25
C GLY A 286 -17.45 -7.66 12.04
N TYR A 287 -16.61 -7.18 11.11
CA TYR A 287 -17.07 -6.58 9.84
C TYR A 287 -16.21 -7.05 8.66
N ALA A 288 -16.73 -6.94 7.43
CA ALA A 288 -15.95 -7.26 6.24
C ALA A 288 -14.93 -6.14 5.96
N ARG A 289 -13.64 -6.49 5.85
CA ARG A 289 -12.57 -5.58 5.44
C ARG A 289 -12.21 -5.83 3.99
N ARG A 290 -12.57 -4.91 3.10
CA ARG A 290 -12.24 -4.91 1.68
C ARG A 290 -11.42 -3.67 1.38
N ASP A 291 -10.11 -3.83 1.29
CA ASP A 291 -9.23 -2.71 1.03
C ASP A 291 -9.45 -2.17 -0.39
N THR A 292 -9.27 -0.86 -0.55
CA THR A 292 -9.38 -0.17 -1.83
C THR A 292 -7.99 0.06 -2.38
N VAL A 293 -7.82 -0.15 -3.68
CA VAL A 293 -6.55 -0.07 -4.37
C VAL A 293 -6.62 0.86 -5.57
N LEU A 294 -5.53 1.57 -5.84
CA LEU A 294 -5.30 2.19 -7.15
C LEU A 294 -4.75 1.12 -8.08
N VAL A 295 -5.14 1.16 -9.35
CA VAL A 295 -4.60 0.30 -10.40
C VAL A 295 -4.21 1.20 -11.55
N ASP A 296 -2.94 1.15 -11.95
CA ASP A 296 -2.50 1.85 -13.15
C ASP A 296 -2.96 1.11 -14.40
N VAL A 297 -3.73 1.82 -15.23
CA VAL A 297 -4.27 1.33 -16.50
C VAL A 297 -4.03 2.34 -17.63
N ALA A 298 -3.17 3.34 -17.41
CA ALA A 298 -2.97 4.47 -18.34
C ALA A 298 -4.28 5.19 -18.76
N ALA A 299 -5.28 5.26 -17.86
CA ALA A 299 -6.51 6.02 -18.06
C ALA A 299 -6.28 7.54 -18.18
N PRO A 300 -7.13 8.29 -18.91
CA PRO A 300 -7.00 9.75 -19.04
C PRO A 300 -7.28 10.50 -17.73
N THR A 301 -8.10 9.94 -16.85
CA THR A 301 -8.44 10.51 -15.55
C THR A 301 -7.48 10.06 -14.46
N MET A 302 -7.25 10.91 -13.44
CA MET A 302 -6.38 10.60 -12.29
C MET A 302 -4.96 10.15 -12.67
N ASN A 303 -4.38 10.71 -13.74
CA ASN A 303 -3.03 10.43 -14.24
C ASN A 303 -2.78 8.93 -14.52
N GLY A 304 -3.68 8.26 -15.21
CA GLY A 304 -3.47 6.85 -15.56
C GLY A 304 -4.19 5.86 -14.64
N LEU A 305 -4.65 6.31 -13.48
CA LEU A 305 -5.08 5.43 -12.40
C LEU A 305 -6.60 5.25 -12.36
N VAL A 306 -7.03 4.01 -12.15
CA VAL A 306 -8.40 3.66 -11.78
C VAL A 306 -8.43 3.09 -10.37
N ILE A 307 -9.61 3.06 -9.76
CA ILE A 307 -9.75 2.63 -8.36
C ILE A 307 -10.60 1.38 -8.30
N GLY A 308 -10.08 0.34 -7.63
CA GLY A 308 -10.80 -0.91 -7.39
C GLY A 308 -10.93 -1.21 -5.91
N ARG A 309 -12.07 -1.71 -5.46
CA ARG A 309 -12.22 -2.32 -4.13
C ARG A 309 -12.04 -3.82 -4.24
N VAL A 310 -11.06 -4.38 -3.52
CA VAL A 310 -10.72 -5.80 -3.66
C VAL A 310 -11.74 -6.66 -2.91
N HIS A 311 -12.44 -7.51 -3.67
CA HIS A 311 -13.47 -8.41 -3.16
C HIS A 311 -12.98 -9.82 -2.85
N LEU A 312 -11.95 -10.31 -3.55
CA LEU A 312 -11.38 -11.65 -3.33
C LEU A 312 -9.97 -11.71 -3.91
N PHE A 313 -9.02 -12.32 -3.20
CA PHE A 313 -7.78 -12.78 -3.81
C PHE A 313 -7.87 -14.29 -4.02
N PHE A 314 -7.45 -14.77 -5.20
CA PHE A 314 -7.47 -16.19 -5.50
C PHE A 314 -6.37 -16.58 -6.48
N SER A 315 -6.01 -17.86 -6.48
CA SER A 315 -5.08 -18.45 -7.44
C SER A 315 -5.60 -19.76 -8.00
N PHE A 316 -5.17 -20.09 -9.21
CA PHE A 316 -5.54 -21.34 -9.89
C PHE A 316 -4.45 -21.74 -10.90
N THR A 317 -4.50 -22.99 -11.37
CA THR A 317 -3.60 -23.49 -12.42
C THR A 317 -4.38 -23.74 -13.70
N PHE A 318 -3.89 -23.22 -14.82
CA PHE A 318 -4.45 -23.43 -16.14
C PHE A 318 -3.31 -23.56 -17.16
N HIS A 319 -3.33 -24.64 -17.96
CA HIS A 319 -2.25 -24.98 -18.91
C HIS A 319 -0.85 -24.96 -18.27
N ASP A 320 -0.72 -25.62 -17.11
CA ASP A 320 0.52 -25.69 -16.30
C ASP A 320 1.09 -24.36 -15.82
N LYS A 321 0.36 -23.25 -15.98
CA LYS A 321 0.70 -21.93 -15.46
C LYS A 321 -0.15 -21.61 -14.25
N VAL A 322 0.49 -21.08 -13.20
CA VAL A 322 -0.19 -20.57 -12.01
C VAL A 322 -0.59 -19.12 -12.27
N TYR A 323 -1.86 -18.82 -12.04
CA TYR A 323 -2.42 -17.49 -12.10
C TYR A 323 -2.76 -17.05 -10.68
N GLU A 324 -2.29 -15.88 -10.31
CA GLU A 324 -2.72 -15.16 -9.12
C GLU A 324 -3.60 -14.02 -9.57
N CYS A 325 -4.74 -13.82 -8.92
CA CYS A 325 -5.78 -12.91 -9.38
C CYS A 325 -6.47 -12.21 -8.21
N ALA A 326 -7.06 -11.06 -8.50
CA ALA A 326 -7.96 -10.35 -7.61
C ALA A 326 -9.31 -10.10 -8.32
N LEU A 327 -10.41 -10.38 -7.62
CA LEU A 327 -11.73 -9.93 -7.99
C LEU A 327 -11.92 -8.52 -7.42
N VAL A 328 -12.18 -7.54 -8.26
CA VAL A 328 -12.32 -6.13 -7.87
C VAL A 328 -13.67 -5.57 -8.31
N ASN A 329 -14.21 -4.67 -7.50
CA ASN A 329 -15.30 -3.77 -7.92
C ASN A 329 -14.69 -2.44 -8.31
N TRP A 330 -14.99 -1.93 -9.49
CA TRP A 330 -14.50 -0.62 -9.90
C TRP A 330 -15.25 0.50 -9.19
N LEU A 331 -14.50 1.55 -8.86
CA LEU A 331 -15.01 2.80 -8.34
C LEU A 331 -14.71 3.89 -9.37
N VAL A 332 -15.69 4.71 -9.68
CA VAL A 332 -15.58 5.82 -10.63
C VAL A 332 -15.70 7.17 -9.91
N PRO A 333 -14.99 8.21 -10.35
CA PRO A 333 -15.18 9.57 -9.87
C PRO A 333 -16.63 10.03 -10.05
N VAL A 334 -17.17 10.72 -9.04
CA VAL A 334 -18.52 11.32 -9.10
C VAL A 334 -18.53 12.59 -9.98
N GLY A 335 -17.38 13.22 -10.17
CA GLY A 335 -17.21 14.37 -11.06
C GLY A 335 -15.79 14.44 -11.63
N ASP A 336 -15.53 15.46 -12.44
CA ASP A 336 -14.27 15.61 -13.18
C ASP A 336 -13.15 16.28 -12.38
N SER A 337 -13.41 16.65 -11.13
CA SER A 337 -12.44 17.29 -10.25
C SER A 337 -12.55 16.81 -8.81
N PRO A 338 -11.48 16.95 -8.00
CA PRO A 338 -11.55 16.72 -6.56
C PRO A 338 -12.59 17.62 -5.88
N ASP A 339 -13.13 17.15 -4.75
CA ASP A 339 -14.03 17.91 -3.91
C ASP A 339 -13.36 19.21 -3.41
N PRO A 340 -14.01 20.38 -3.50
CA PRO A 340 -13.38 21.67 -3.23
C PRO A 340 -13.02 21.90 -1.75
N ASP A 341 -13.65 21.16 -0.83
CA ASP A 341 -13.43 21.33 0.61
C ASP A 341 -12.30 20.43 1.11
N THR A 342 -12.29 19.17 0.66
CA THR A 342 -11.30 18.16 1.06
C THR A 342 -10.06 18.15 0.17
N GLY A 343 -10.18 18.58 -1.09
CA GLY A 343 -9.17 18.41 -2.13
C GLY A 343 -9.02 16.96 -2.61
N MET A 344 -9.97 16.09 -2.28
CA MET A 344 -9.91 14.65 -2.55
C MET A 344 -10.89 14.20 -3.61
N TRP A 345 -10.57 13.13 -4.32
CA TRP A 345 -11.51 12.51 -5.26
C TRP A 345 -12.64 11.83 -4.50
N VAL A 346 -13.87 12.17 -4.89
CA VAL A 346 -15.08 11.51 -4.42
C VAL A 346 -15.45 10.46 -5.45
N VAL A 347 -15.67 9.23 -5.00
CA VAL A 347 -15.97 8.11 -5.87
C VAL A 347 -17.21 7.37 -5.44
N GLU A 348 -17.80 6.68 -6.38
CA GLU A 348 -18.88 5.75 -6.14
C GLU A 348 -18.62 4.42 -6.83
N THR A 349 -19.37 3.39 -6.42
CA THR A 349 -19.29 2.09 -7.08
C THR A 349 -19.82 2.20 -8.50
N GLU A 350 -18.99 1.83 -9.47
CA GLU A 350 -19.43 1.77 -10.86
C GLU A 350 -20.57 0.76 -11.00
N ARG A 351 -21.65 1.18 -11.67
CA ARG A 351 -22.84 0.35 -11.83
C ARG A 351 -23.24 0.23 -13.29
N GLU A 352 -23.37 -1.00 -13.74
CA GLU A 352 -23.96 -1.32 -15.04
C GLU A 352 -25.36 -1.90 -14.82
N ARG A 353 -26.38 -1.28 -15.43
CA ARG A 353 -27.80 -1.67 -15.26
C ARG A 353 -28.22 -1.80 -13.78
N GLY A 354 -27.70 -0.91 -12.94
CA GLY A 354 -28.03 -0.83 -11.51
C GLY A 354 -27.25 -1.81 -10.59
N ARG A 355 -26.34 -2.64 -11.13
CA ARG A 355 -25.52 -3.58 -10.34
C ARG A 355 -24.04 -3.17 -10.37
N PRO A 356 -23.28 -3.38 -9.28
CA PRO A 356 -21.85 -3.14 -9.27
C PRO A 356 -21.12 -3.87 -10.39
N THR A 357 -20.20 -3.20 -11.07
CA THR A 357 -19.28 -3.84 -12.00
C THR A 357 -18.22 -4.62 -11.23
N LEU A 358 -17.86 -5.79 -11.77
CA LEU A 358 -16.89 -6.71 -11.21
C LEU A 358 -15.91 -7.06 -12.33
N ALA A 359 -14.62 -7.08 -12.01
CA ALA A 359 -13.59 -7.53 -12.93
C ALA A 359 -12.59 -8.42 -12.20
N ILE A 360 -12.00 -9.34 -12.96
CA ILE A 360 -10.84 -10.10 -12.51
C ILE A 360 -9.61 -9.40 -13.07
N ILE A 361 -8.69 -9.04 -12.19
CA ILE A 361 -7.40 -8.48 -12.57
C ILE A 361 -6.30 -9.46 -12.18
N ASN A 362 -5.27 -9.55 -13.02
CA ASN A 362 -4.00 -10.16 -12.67
C ASN A 362 -3.13 -9.10 -11.97
N PRO A 363 -2.82 -9.25 -10.67
CA PRO A 363 -1.95 -8.33 -9.93
C PRO A 363 -0.45 -8.56 -10.20
N MET A 364 -0.01 -9.60 -10.92
CA MET A 364 1.41 -9.90 -11.23
C MET A 364 1.78 -9.53 -12.70
N PRO A 365 3.06 -9.22 -13.01
CA PRO A 365 3.40 -7.94 -13.59
C PRO A 365 3.30 -7.93 -15.11
N LEU A 366 2.38 -7.12 -15.63
CA LEU A 366 2.72 -6.26 -16.76
C LEU A 366 3.57 -5.10 -16.21
N PRO A 367 4.60 -4.62 -16.94
CA PRO A 367 5.57 -3.62 -16.45
C PRO A 367 5.00 -2.22 -16.12
N ALA A 368 3.69 -2.07 -15.94
CA ALA A 368 3.02 -0.79 -15.78
C ALA A 368 1.80 -0.82 -14.83
N ARG A 369 1.64 -1.84 -13.96
CA ARG A 369 0.50 -1.89 -13.01
C ARG A 369 0.96 -1.71 -11.58
N HIS A 370 1.02 -0.45 -11.15
CA HIS A 370 1.24 -0.12 -9.74
C HIS A 370 -0.07 -0.28 -8.97
N ILE A 371 -0.07 -1.08 -7.90
CA ILE A 371 -1.21 -1.25 -7.00
C ILE A 371 -0.86 -0.79 -5.60
N SER A 372 -1.63 0.16 -5.06
CA SER A 372 -1.41 0.65 -3.70
C SER A 372 -2.68 0.90 -2.94
N LEU A 373 -2.58 0.82 -1.62
CA LEU A 373 -3.71 1.04 -0.74
C LEU A 373 -4.15 2.49 -0.73
N VAL A 374 -5.46 2.66 -0.81
CA VAL A 374 -6.12 3.93 -0.56
C VAL A 374 -7.14 3.75 0.55
N SER A 375 -7.12 4.69 1.49
CA SER A 375 -8.16 4.80 2.49
C SER A 375 -9.42 5.37 1.83
N THR A 376 -10.54 4.64 1.96
CA THR A 376 -11.86 5.15 1.62
C THR A 376 -12.66 5.40 2.89
N VAL A 377 -13.35 6.53 2.96
CA VAL A 377 -14.30 6.81 4.04
C VAL A 377 -15.71 6.87 3.47
N PRO A 378 -16.63 5.99 3.92
CA PRO A 378 -18.03 6.05 3.53
C PRO A 378 -18.62 7.42 3.87
N GLN A 379 -19.34 8.01 2.93
CA GLN A 379 -20.08 9.25 3.14
C GLN A 379 -21.51 8.95 3.61
N PRO A 380 -22.26 9.93 4.15
CA PRO A 380 -23.64 9.72 4.59
C PRO A 380 -24.57 9.22 3.46
N SER A 381 -24.22 9.40 2.19
CA SER A 381 -24.84 8.70 1.07
C SER A 381 -24.29 7.25 0.94
N PRO A 382 -25.15 6.22 0.87
CA PRO A 382 -24.73 4.82 0.97
C PRO A 382 -23.89 4.31 -0.21
N SER A 383 -23.74 5.07 -1.30
CA SER A 383 -22.98 4.70 -2.50
C SER A 383 -21.65 5.42 -2.67
N THR A 384 -21.36 6.45 -1.86
CA THR A 384 -20.24 7.37 -2.10
C THR A 384 -19.13 7.21 -1.06
N SER A 385 -17.89 7.37 -1.46
CA SER A 385 -16.72 7.32 -0.60
C SER A 385 -15.69 8.38 -1.00
N ILE A 386 -15.03 8.97 -0.01
CA ILE A 386 -13.90 9.88 -0.26
C ILE A 386 -12.62 9.05 -0.29
N ILE A 387 -11.83 9.22 -1.35
CA ILE A 387 -10.52 8.58 -1.54
C ILE A 387 -9.45 9.50 -0.99
N GLN A 388 -8.74 9.04 0.03
CA GLN A 388 -7.50 9.67 0.47
C GLN A 388 -6.30 8.90 -0.12
N THR A 389 -5.78 9.39 -1.25
CA THR A 389 -4.59 8.81 -1.89
C THR A 389 -3.34 9.04 -1.03
N HIS A 390 -2.44 8.05 -1.05
CA HIS A 390 -1.11 8.20 -0.49
C HIS A 390 -0.23 9.01 -1.44
N TRP A 391 0.33 10.14 -1.00
CA TRP A 391 1.28 10.92 -1.83
C TRP A 391 2.61 10.19 -2.09
N THR A 392 2.91 9.08 -1.43
CA THR A 392 4.03 8.20 -1.82
C THR A 392 3.85 7.63 -3.23
N LEU A 393 2.61 7.49 -3.74
CA LEU A 393 2.35 7.18 -5.15
C LEU A 393 2.63 8.34 -6.09
N LEU A 394 2.57 9.59 -5.61
CA LEU A 394 2.80 10.75 -6.47
C LEU A 394 4.28 10.93 -6.82
N ILE A 395 5.17 10.15 -6.19
CA ILE A 395 6.58 9.99 -6.60
C ILE A 395 6.72 9.04 -7.80
N LEU A 396 5.70 8.22 -8.10
CA LEU A 396 5.64 7.37 -9.30
C LEU A 396 4.82 7.99 -10.44
N ILE A 397 4.09 9.08 -10.17
CA ILE A 397 3.19 9.78 -11.10
C ILE A 397 3.83 11.09 -11.63
N LEU A 398 5.06 11.40 -11.21
CA LEU A 398 5.94 12.42 -11.77
C LEU A 398 7.23 11.74 -12.23
#